data_AF-A0A820K1S0-F1
#
_entry.id   AF-A0A820K1S0-F1
#
_cell.length_a   1.000
_cell.length_b   1.000
_cell.length_c   1.000
_cell.angle_alpha   90.00
_cell.angle_beta   90.00
_cell.angle_gamma   90.00
#
_symmetry.space_group_name_H-M   'P 1'
#
loop_
_entity.id
_entity.type
_entity.pdbx_description
1 polymer ?
#
loop_
_entity_poly.entity_id
_entity_poly.type
_entity_poly.pdbx_seq_one_letter_code
_entity_poly.pdbx_strand_id
1 'polypeptide(L)'
;MIAILIFSGIHLGISIGIIDSSHQYGNIFRREQDLSIFNIIIGSFGIIISLFGLFALITRRVVLSKITAGSCMFLSLCALVSLIAAIAINFGAASYISSHFLNNMKRYDTSAHARNSIDNIQRNYDCCGHKMWIDWATISSGATLSNIDKTTSLSTTISSDMNVP
;
A
#
# COMPACT_ATOMS: atom_id res chain seq x y z
N MET A 1 29.08 -3.43 -9.18
CA MET A 1 28.92 -3.72 -7.73
C MET A 1 28.37 -2.52 -6.98
N ILE A 2 28.99 -1.34 -7.04
CA ILE A 2 28.45 -0.12 -6.40
C ILE A 2 27.00 0.19 -6.83
N ALA A 3 26.69 0.07 -8.13
CA ALA A 3 25.33 0.27 -8.62
C ALA A 3 24.30 -0.70 -7.99
N ILE A 4 24.71 -1.95 -7.71
CA ILE A 4 23.84 -2.96 -7.09
C ILE A 4 23.62 -2.61 -5.61
N LEU A 5 24.64 -2.13 -4.89
CA LEU A 5 24.48 -1.63 -3.52
C LEU A 5 23.47 -0.48 -3.45
N ILE A 6 23.58 0.48 -4.37
CA ILE A 6 22.65 1.62 -4.44
C ILE A 6 21.24 1.11 -4.73
N PHE A 7 21.08 0.25 -5.74
CA PHE A 7 19.79 -0.32 -6.11
C PHE A 7 19.15 -1.13 -4.97
N SER A 8 19.92 -1.99 -4.30
CA SER A 8 19.47 -2.74 -3.13
C SER A 8 19.10 -1.84 -1.95
N GLY A 9 19.85 -0.77 -1.72
CA GLY A 9 19.53 0.24 -0.71
C GLY A 9 18.20 0.94 -0.98
N ILE A 10 17.96 1.34 -2.23
CA ILE A 10 16.68 1.93 -2.67
C ILE A 10 15.53 0.93 -2.47
N HIS A 11 15.71 -0.32 -2.88
CA HIS A 11 14.71 -1.38 -2.69
C HIS A 11 14.35 -1.56 -1.20
N LEU A 12 15.35 -1.59 -0.31
CA LEU A 12 15.10 -1.69 1.13
C LEU A 12 14.38 -0.46 1.66
N GLY A 13 14.80 0.74 1.28
CA GLY A 13 14.17 1.99 1.72
C GLY A 13 12.69 2.06 1.33
N ILE A 14 12.38 1.78 0.06
CA ILE A 14 10.99 1.75 -0.42
C ILE A 14 10.18 0.69 0.33
N SER A 15 10.73 -0.51 0.50
CA SER A 15 9.99 -1.61 1.13
C SER A 15 9.70 -1.35 2.61
N ILE A 16 10.64 -0.76 3.35
CA ILE A 16 10.45 -0.35 4.74
C ILE A 16 9.37 0.73 4.82
N GLY A 17 9.39 1.72 3.93
CA GLY A 17 8.37 2.78 3.89
C GLY A 17 6.95 2.26 3.63
N ILE A 18 6.81 1.25 2.75
CA ILE A 18 5.51 0.62 2.49
C ILE A 18 5.02 -0.16 3.71
N ILE A 19 5.89 -0.89 4.41
CA ILE A 19 5.51 -1.63 5.62
C ILE A 19 5.07 -0.68 6.74
N ASP A 20 5.80 0.42 6.95
CA ASP A 20 5.43 1.42 7.95
C ASP A 20 4.05 2.04 7.64
N SER A 21 3.85 2.42 6.38
CA SER A 21 2.55 2.92 5.90
C SER A 21 1.43 1.90 6.10
N SER A 22 1.69 0.62 5.80
CA SER A 22 0.71 -0.45 5.98
C SER A 22 0.35 -0.68 7.45
N HIS A 23 1.27 -0.44 8.38
CA HIS A 23 0.98 -0.54 9.82
C HIS A 23 0.01 0.57 10.26
N GLN A 24 0.15 1.78 9.72
CA GLN A 24 -0.73 2.91 10.05
C GLN A 24 -2.13 2.81 9.45
N TYR A 25 -2.24 2.26 8.23
CA TYR A 25 -3.49 2.20 7.46
C TYR A 25 -4.16 0.82 7.48
N GLY A 26 -3.64 -0.10 8.30
CA GLY A 26 -4.20 -1.43 8.50
C GLY A 26 -4.22 -2.27 7.21
N ASN A 27 -5.32 -3.02 7.03
CA ASN A 27 -5.44 -4.00 5.93
C ASN A 27 -5.76 -3.39 4.55
N ILE A 28 -5.89 -2.06 4.44
CA ILE A 28 -6.26 -1.39 3.19
C ILE A 28 -5.15 -1.52 2.13
N PHE A 29 -3.89 -1.51 2.56
CA PHE A 29 -2.72 -1.59 1.68
C PHE A 29 -2.02 -2.96 1.69
N ARG A 30 -2.72 -4.02 2.14
CA ARG A 30 -2.12 -5.36 2.33
C ARG A 30 -1.45 -5.95 1.08
N ARG A 31 -2.03 -5.72 -0.10
CA ARG A 31 -1.47 -6.22 -1.37
C ARG A 31 -0.07 -5.64 -1.67
N GLU A 32 0.15 -4.37 -1.32
CA GLU A 32 1.45 -3.69 -1.47
C GLU A 32 2.48 -4.21 -0.45
N GLN A 33 1.99 -4.59 0.74
CA GLN A 33 2.83 -5.13 1.82
C GLN A 33 3.47 -6.48 1.43
N ASP A 34 2.71 -7.39 0.81
CA ASP A 34 3.22 -8.73 0.45
C ASP A 34 4.38 -8.64 -0.57
N LEU A 35 4.26 -7.75 -1.56
CA LEU A 35 5.34 -7.49 -2.52
C LEU A 35 6.56 -6.84 -1.84
N SER A 36 6.33 -5.97 -0.85
CA SER A 36 7.38 -5.27 -0.12
C SER A 36 8.24 -6.24 0.72
N ILE A 37 7.63 -7.22 1.38
CA ILE A 37 8.36 -8.24 2.14
C ILE A 37 9.31 -9.04 1.21
N PHE A 38 8.82 -9.43 0.03
CA PHE A 38 9.64 -10.10 -0.97
C PHE A 38 10.83 -9.25 -1.43
N ASN A 39 10.59 -7.95 -1.66
CA ASN A 39 11.63 -7.00 -2.05
C ASN A 39 12.67 -6.76 -0.95
N ILE A 40 12.31 -6.87 0.33
CA ILE A 40 13.29 -6.81 1.44
C ILE A 40 14.27 -7.98 1.36
N ILE A 41 13.75 -9.19 1.13
CA ILE A 41 14.57 -10.39 1.04
C ILE A 41 15.57 -10.23 -0.11
N ILE A 42 15.09 -9.88 -1.31
CA ILE A 42 15.94 -9.66 -2.49
C ILE A 42 16.97 -8.55 -2.25
N GLY A 43 16.54 -7.41 -1.69
CA GLY A 43 17.41 -6.29 -1.37
C GLY A 43 18.54 -6.67 -0.42
N SER A 44 18.22 -7.44 0.62
CA SER A 44 19.21 -7.90 1.61
C SER A 44 20.26 -8.83 0.98
N PHE A 45 19.84 -9.79 0.14
CA PHE A 45 20.75 -10.65 -0.61
C PHE A 45 21.62 -9.85 -1.60
N GLY A 46 21.06 -8.82 -2.23
CA GLY A 46 21.79 -7.94 -3.14
C GLY A 46 22.95 -7.18 -2.47
N ILE A 47 22.77 -6.75 -1.21
CA ILE A 47 23.85 -6.14 -0.42
C ILE A 47 24.97 -7.16 -0.17
N ILE A 48 24.62 -8.35 0.30
CA ILE A 48 25.58 -9.42 0.60
C ILE A 48 26.37 -9.79 -0.65
N ILE A 49 25.70 -10.03 -1.77
CA ILE A 49 26.33 -10.37 -3.05
C ILE A 49 27.25 -9.26 -3.55
N SER A 50 26.88 -8.00 -3.33
CA SER A 50 27.72 -6.87 -3.72
C SER A 50 29.01 -6.76 -2.90
N LEU A 51 28.97 -7.09 -1.60
CA LEU A 51 30.17 -7.17 -0.76
C LEU A 51 31.09 -8.30 -1.22
N PHE A 52 30.54 -9.48 -1.49
CA PHE A 52 31.30 -10.59 -2.08
C PHE A 52 31.88 -10.23 -3.44
N GLY A 53 31.16 -9.47 -4.26
CA GLY A 53 31.65 -8.97 -5.53
C GLY A 53 32.81 -7.99 -5.40
N LEU A 54 32.75 -7.05 -4.44
CA LEU A 54 33.90 -6.18 -4.13
C LEU A 54 35.10 -7.01 -3.67
N PHE A 55 34.88 -7.97 -2.77
CA PHE A 55 35.93 -8.83 -2.26
C PHE A 55 36.55 -9.71 -3.36
N ALA A 56 35.74 -10.22 -4.30
CA ALA A 56 36.20 -10.99 -5.46
C ALA A 56 37.12 -10.17 -6.37
N LEU A 57 36.79 -8.89 -6.59
CA LEU A 57 37.60 -7.97 -7.38
C LEU A 57 38.95 -7.69 -6.71
N ILE A 58 38.96 -7.48 -5.39
CA ILE A 58 40.19 -7.20 -4.62
C ILE A 58 41.10 -8.44 -4.61
N THR A 59 40.53 -9.63 -4.38
CA THR A 59 41.32 -10.88 -4.26
C THR A 59 41.72 -11.49 -5.60
N ARG A 60 41.26 -10.93 -6.73
CA ARG A 60 41.47 -11.44 -8.10
C ARG A 60 41.13 -12.92 -8.30
N ARG A 61 40.25 -13.48 -7.46
CA ARG A 61 39.84 -14.89 -7.54
C ARG A 61 38.77 -15.07 -8.61
N VAL A 62 39.17 -15.62 -9.77
CA VAL A 62 38.28 -15.84 -10.93
C VAL A 62 37.05 -16.69 -10.60
N VAL A 63 37.19 -17.69 -9.72
CA VAL A 63 36.08 -18.55 -9.29
C VAL A 63 35.01 -17.74 -8.54
N LEU A 64 35.43 -16.88 -7.62
CA LEU A 64 34.51 -16.06 -6.83
C LEU A 64 33.82 -15.00 -7.70
N SER A 65 34.53 -14.45 -8.69
CA SER A 65 33.94 -13.54 -9.68
C SER A 65 32.86 -14.23 -10.53
N LYS A 66 33.07 -15.48 -10.93
CA LYS A 66 32.07 -16.26 -11.70
C LYS A 66 30.81 -16.55 -10.88
N ILE A 67 30.98 -16.96 -9.62
CA ILE A 67 29.86 -17.20 -8.70
C ILE A 67 29.07 -15.91 -8.49
N THR A 68 29.75 -14.81 -8.21
CA THR A 68 29.12 -13.49 -8.03
C THR A 68 28.34 -13.08 -9.27
N ALA A 69 28.92 -13.24 -10.47
CA ALA A 69 28.23 -12.92 -11.72
C ALA A 69 26.95 -13.75 -11.92
N GLY A 70 27.01 -15.06 -11.64
CA GLY A 70 25.83 -15.93 -11.69
C GLY A 70 24.73 -15.51 -10.71
N SER A 71 25.11 -15.21 -9.45
CA SER A 71 24.15 -14.73 -8.45
C SER A 71 23.55 -13.36 -8.81
N CYS A 72 24.33 -12.49 -9.45
CA CYS A 72 23.85 -11.20 -9.91
C CYS A 72 22.83 -11.35 -11.04
N MET A 73 23.06 -12.28 -11.98
CA MET A 73 22.10 -12.59 -13.03
C MET A 73 20.79 -13.11 -12.42
N PHE A 74 20.86 -14.03 -11.46
CA PHE A 74 19.67 -14.54 -10.77
C PHE A 74 18.89 -13.42 -10.06
N LEU A 75 19.57 -12.55 -9.30
CA LEU A 75 18.93 -11.40 -8.65
C LEU A 75 18.26 -10.46 -9.64
N SER A 76 18.88 -10.23 -10.80
CA SER A 76 18.30 -9.35 -11.83
C SER A 76 16.99 -9.91 -12.38
N LEU A 77 16.86 -11.23 -12.49
CA LEU A 77 15.61 -11.89 -12.88
C LEU A 77 14.54 -11.75 -11.80
N CYS A 78 14.90 -11.94 -10.53
CA CYS A 78 13.97 -11.72 -9.42
C CYS A 78 13.48 -10.25 -9.39
N ALA A 79 14.38 -9.28 -9.59
CA ALA A 79 14.02 -7.87 -9.65
C ALA A 79 13.08 -7.55 -10.82
N LEU A 80 13.29 -8.17 -11.99
CA LEU A 80 12.38 -8.04 -13.12
C LEU A 80 10.98 -8.58 -12.80
N VAL A 81 10.90 -9.74 -12.13
CA VAL A 81 9.61 -10.30 -11.69
C VAL A 81 8.93 -9.38 -10.68
N SER A 82 9.67 -8.84 -9.70
CA SER A 82 9.15 -7.85 -8.76
C SER A 82 8.60 -6.60 -9.46
N LEU A 83 9.31 -6.12 -10.49
CA LEU A 83 8.87 -4.96 -11.27
C LEU A 83 7.55 -5.23 -12.00
N ILE A 84 7.44 -6.40 -12.65
CA ILE A 84 6.20 -6.80 -13.35
C ILE A 84 5.06 -6.94 -12.33
N ALA A 85 5.31 -7.53 -11.16
CA ALA A 85 4.33 -7.64 -10.09
C ALA A 85 3.87 -6.26 -9.59
N ALA A 86 4.78 -5.31 -9.39
CA ALA A 86 4.45 -3.95 -8.98
C ALA A 86 3.52 -3.26 -10.00
N ILE A 87 3.83 -3.40 -11.30
CA ILE A 87 3.00 -2.86 -12.37
C ILE A 87 1.61 -3.50 -12.36
N ALA A 88 1.53 -4.82 -12.21
CA ALA A 88 0.27 -5.55 -12.15
C ALA A 88 -0.61 -5.14 -10.96
N ILE A 89 0.01 -4.91 -9.79
CA ILE A 89 -0.69 -4.43 -8.60
C ILE A 89 -1.29 -3.05 -8.87
N ASN A 90 -0.53 -2.15 -9.50
CA ASN A 90 -0.96 -0.77 -9.77
C ASN A 90 -2.22 -0.71 -10.66
N PHE A 91 -2.33 -1.56 -11.69
CA PHE A 91 -3.51 -1.59 -12.57
C PHE A 91 -4.83 -1.86 -11.83
N GLY A 92 -4.79 -2.60 -10.72
CA GLY A 92 -5.96 -2.91 -9.90
C GLY A 92 -6.00 -2.18 -8.55
N ALA A 93 -4.99 -1.38 -8.23
CA ALA A 93 -4.80 -0.82 -6.90
C ALA A 93 -5.95 0.11 -6.51
N ALA A 94 -6.37 1.01 -7.40
CA ALA A 94 -7.43 1.97 -7.11
C ALA A 94 -8.76 1.30 -6.73
N SER A 95 -9.18 0.27 -7.48
CA SER A 95 -10.41 -0.47 -7.20
C SER A 95 -10.31 -1.30 -5.91
N TYR A 96 -9.14 -1.92 -5.69
CA TYR A 96 -8.86 -2.68 -4.47
C TYR A 96 -8.91 -1.77 -3.23
N ILE A 97 -8.17 -0.67 -3.25
CA ILE A 97 -8.14 0.32 -2.17
C ILE A 97 -9.54 0.90 -1.94
N SER A 98 -10.26 1.29 -3.00
CA SER A 98 -11.64 1.79 -2.91
C SER A 98 -12.57 0.82 -2.18
N SER A 99 -12.55 -0.46 -2.58
CA SER A 99 -13.41 -1.49 -1.99
C SER A 99 -13.06 -1.76 -0.53
N HIS A 100 -11.76 -1.84 -0.21
CA HIS A 100 -11.29 -2.05 1.16
C HIS A 100 -11.54 -0.84 2.06
N PHE A 101 -11.41 0.38 1.53
CA PHE A 101 -11.73 1.61 2.25
C PHE A 101 -13.22 1.65 2.60
N LEU A 102 -14.11 1.42 1.62
CA LEU A 102 -15.55 1.38 1.85
C LEU A 102 -15.95 0.30 2.86
N ASN A 103 -15.33 -0.87 2.79
CA ASN A 103 -15.56 -1.95 3.76
C ASN A 103 -15.11 -1.58 5.19
N ASN A 104 -14.02 -0.83 5.32
CA ASN A 104 -13.57 -0.32 6.62
C ASN A 104 -14.52 0.79 7.13
N MET A 105 -15.03 1.67 6.27
CA MET A 105 -16.06 2.64 6.66
C MET A 105 -17.33 1.97 7.20
N LYS A 106 -17.80 0.87 6.57
CA LYS A 106 -18.95 0.08 7.08
C LYS A 106 -18.72 -0.52 8.46
N ARG A 107 -17.46 -0.69 8.85
CA ARG A 107 -17.05 -1.26 10.15
C ARG A 107 -16.53 -0.20 11.11
N TYR A 108 -16.73 1.07 10.80
CA TYR A 108 -16.18 2.18 11.57
C TYR A 108 -16.61 2.15 13.03
N ASP A 109 -17.91 1.95 13.30
CA ASP A 109 -18.44 1.93 14.66
C ASP A 109 -18.14 0.62 15.41
N THR A 110 -17.92 -0.47 14.69
CA THR A 110 -17.77 -1.81 15.27
C THR A 110 -16.33 -2.26 15.46
N SER A 111 -15.37 -1.62 14.80
CA SER A 111 -13.96 -2.01 14.81
C SER A 111 -13.07 -0.80 15.08
N ALA A 112 -12.44 -0.77 16.26
CA ALA A 112 -11.46 0.25 16.62
C ALA A 112 -10.31 0.33 15.60
N HIS A 113 -9.92 -0.81 15.01
CA HIS A 113 -8.89 -0.85 13.98
C HIS A 113 -9.35 -0.22 12.65
N ALA A 114 -10.60 -0.45 12.26
CA ALA A 114 -11.17 0.17 11.06
C ALA A 114 -11.33 1.68 11.26
N ARG A 115 -11.83 2.11 12.43
CA ARG A 115 -11.91 3.52 12.82
C ARG A 115 -10.56 4.21 12.73
N ASN A 116 -9.54 3.66 13.38
CA ASN A 116 -8.20 4.25 13.36
C ASN A 116 -7.62 4.34 11.94
N SER A 117 -7.82 3.30 11.12
CA SER A 117 -7.33 3.30 9.74
C SER A 117 -8.01 4.36 8.88
N ILE A 118 -9.33 4.49 8.99
CA ILE A 118 -10.10 5.52 8.25
C ILE A 118 -9.73 6.92 8.73
N ASP A 119 -9.69 7.14 10.04
CA ASP A 119 -9.35 8.44 10.62
C ASP A 119 -7.93 8.88 10.21
N ASN A 120 -6.97 7.95 10.20
CA ASN A 120 -5.61 8.25 9.76
C ASN A 120 -5.56 8.61 8.27
N ILE A 121 -6.25 7.88 7.41
CA ILE A 121 -6.30 8.23 5.98
C ILE A 121 -6.95 9.60 5.79
N GLN A 122 -8.10 9.83 6.42
CA GLN A 122 -8.85 11.09 6.25
C GLN A 122 -8.08 12.30 6.78
N ARG A 123 -7.39 12.17 7.94
CA ARG A 123 -6.52 13.23 8.47
C ARG A 123 -5.26 13.44 7.66
N ASN A 124 -4.61 12.38 7.16
CA ASN A 124 -3.34 12.51 6.44
C ASN A 124 -3.52 13.04 5.02
N TYR A 125 -4.70 12.86 4.42
CA TYR A 125 -5.01 13.29 3.05
C TYR A 125 -6.07 14.40 2.98
N ASP A 126 -6.44 15.01 4.12
CA ASP A 126 -7.46 16.05 4.23
C ASP A 126 -8.75 15.74 3.45
N CYS A 127 -9.23 14.49 3.57
CA CYS A 127 -10.39 13.99 2.83
C CYS A 127 -11.49 13.46 3.74
N CYS A 128 -12.72 13.36 3.24
CA CYS A 128 -13.86 12.86 4.01
C CYS A 128 -14.82 12.03 3.15
N GLY A 129 -15.15 10.84 3.65
CA GLY A 129 -15.94 9.85 2.93
C GLY A 129 -15.12 9.06 1.91
N HIS A 130 -15.78 8.21 1.12
CA HIS A 130 -15.12 7.42 0.10
C HIS A 130 -14.91 8.22 -1.20
N LYS A 131 -15.94 8.98 -1.59
CA LYS A 131 -15.95 9.96 -2.67
C LYS A 131 -16.40 11.32 -2.15
N MET A 132 -17.35 11.34 -1.21
CA MET A 132 -17.95 12.56 -0.67
C MET A 132 -18.32 12.37 0.80
N TRP A 133 -18.40 13.46 1.55
CA TRP A 133 -18.79 13.45 2.96
C TRP A 133 -20.16 12.79 3.22
N ILE A 134 -21.08 12.84 2.23
CA ILE A 134 -22.41 12.23 2.33
C ILE A 134 -22.40 10.69 2.37
N ASP A 135 -21.29 10.05 1.97
CA ASP A 135 -21.14 8.59 2.02
C ASP A 135 -21.33 8.04 3.44
N TRP A 136 -21.00 8.83 4.46
CA TRP A 136 -21.22 8.48 5.87
C TRP A 136 -22.71 8.32 6.21
N ALA A 137 -23.56 9.17 5.65
CA ALA A 137 -25.00 9.08 5.82
C ALA A 137 -25.57 7.81 5.14
N THR A 138 -25.05 7.47 3.96
CA THR A 138 -25.46 6.25 3.22
C THR A 138 -25.04 4.98 3.97
N ILE A 139 -23.87 4.96 4.59
CA ILE A 139 -23.34 3.79 5.30
C ILE A 139 -24.03 3.60 6.66
N SER A 140 -24.30 4.69 7.39
CA SER A 140 -24.98 4.66 8.69
C SER A 140 -26.45 4.26 8.59
N SER A 141 -27.14 4.64 7.52
CA SER A 141 -28.56 4.34 7.32
C SER A 141 -28.86 2.91 6.88
N GLY A 142 -27.83 2.06 6.63
CA GLY A 142 -28.02 0.72 6.06
C GLY A 142 -28.74 0.76 4.70
N ALA A 143 -28.80 1.92 4.05
CA ALA A 143 -29.65 2.16 2.91
C ALA A 143 -29.05 1.51 1.65
N THR A 144 -29.55 0.32 1.33
CA THR A 144 -29.75 -0.03 -0.07
C THR A 144 -30.50 1.13 -0.73
N LEU A 145 -29.87 1.77 -1.71
CA LEU A 145 -30.49 2.69 -2.69
C LEU A 145 -31.52 1.95 -3.58
N SER A 146 -32.30 1.02 -3.03
CA SER A 146 -33.40 0.33 -3.71
C SER A 146 -34.78 0.90 -3.35
N ASN A 147 -34.84 1.96 -2.54
CA ASN A 147 -36.11 2.59 -2.14
C ASN A 147 -36.18 4.11 -2.35
N ILE A 148 -35.17 4.73 -2.95
CA ILE A 148 -35.27 6.12 -3.44
C ILE A 148 -35.83 6.11 -4.87
N ASP A 149 -36.98 5.46 -5.05
CA ASP A 149 -37.80 5.63 -6.26
C ASP A 149 -39.30 5.58 -5.93
N LYS A 150 -39.65 5.68 -4.64
CA LYS A 150 -41.05 5.60 -4.18
C LYS A 150 -41.46 6.62 -3.11
N THR A 151 -40.83 7.78 -3.07
CA THR A 151 -41.36 8.89 -2.26
C THR A 151 -41.02 10.25 -2.85
N THR A 152 -41.45 10.44 -4.10
CA THR A 152 -41.78 11.78 -4.59
C THR A 152 -43.08 12.23 -3.92
N SER A 153 -43.01 12.63 -2.65
CA SER A 153 -43.96 13.57 -2.06
C SER A 153 -43.54 14.00 -0.64
N LEU A 154 -43.14 15.27 -0.58
CA LEU A 154 -43.54 16.20 0.48
C LEU A 154 -42.89 16.04 1.86
N SER A 155 -41.86 16.84 2.13
CA SER A 155 -42.06 18.13 2.83
C SER A 155 -40.73 18.76 3.20
N THR A 156 -40.53 19.95 2.67
CA THR A 156 -39.57 20.94 3.12
C THR A 156 -39.77 21.20 4.62
N THR A 157 -38.76 20.93 5.44
CA THR A 157 -38.59 21.64 6.70
C THR A 157 -37.11 21.89 6.89
N ILE A 158 -36.70 23.08 6.46
CA ILE A 158 -35.44 23.70 6.86
C ILE A 158 -35.59 23.97 8.36
N SER A 159 -34.94 23.15 9.19
CA SER A 159 -34.69 23.48 10.60
C SER A 159 -33.26 23.96 10.69
N SER A 160 -33.09 25.27 10.56
CA SER A 160 -31.92 26.00 11.00
C SER A 160 -31.79 25.86 12.51
N ASP A 161 -30.82 25.08 12.97
CA ASP A 161 -30.18 25.27 14.29
C ASP A 161 -28.95 24.36 14.39
N MET A 162 -27.77 24.97 14.25
CA MET A 162 -26.59 24.50 14.98
C MET A 162 -25.62 25.67 15.17
N ASN A 163 -25.84 26.31 16.32
CA ASN A 163 -24.93 27.19 17.02
C ASN A 163 -23.62 26.44 17.27
N VAL A 164 -22.51 26.97 16.74
CA VAL A 164 -21.16 26.45 16.93
C VAL A 164 -20.52 27.22 18.10
N PRO A 165 -20.07 26.57 19.18
CA PRO A 165 -18.95 27.06 19.98
C PRO A 165 -17.61 26.74 19.31
#